data_AF-A0A7J9BSB2-F1
#
_entry.id   AF-A0A7J9BSB2-F1
#
_cell.length_a   1.000
_cell.length_b   1.000
_cell.length_c   1.000
_cell.angle_alpha   90.00
_cell.angle_beta   90.00
_cell.angle_gamma   90.00
#
_symmetry.space_group_name_H-M   'P 1'
#
loop_
_entity.id
_entity.type
_entity.pdbx_description
1 polymer ?
#
loop_
_entity_poly.entity_id
_entity_poly.type
_entity_poly.pdbx_seq_one_letter_code
_entity_poly.pdbx_strand_id
1 'polypeptide(L)'
;MLASPEAARFVLVTHAHLFKPTYPKSKERLIGPHALFFHRGGYHARLRRLVQNSLAPQTIKKLIPDIQGIAVSTLESWAASGQVVNTFYEMKKLSFDVGILSIFGHMERGFREMLEENYRKVHKGYNSFPTNIPGTAYQQAILV
;
A
#
# COMPACT_ATOMS: atom_id res chain seq x y z
N MET A 1 -3.83 -24.70 -0.81
CA MET A 1 -2.83 -23.63 -0.52
C MET A 1 -1.44 -24.22 -0.70
N LEU A 2 -0.48 -23.43 -1.20
CA LEU A 2 0.92 -23.84 -1.30
C LEU A 2 1.69 -23.19 -0.15
N ALA A 3 2.57 -23.94 0.52
CA ALA A 3 3.25 -23.48 1.73
C ALA A 3 4.74 -23.88 1.80
N SER A 4 5.33 -24.32 0.69
CA SER A 4 6.76 -24.66 0.63
C SER A 4 7.53 -23.80 -0.38
N PRO A 5 8.85 -23.62 -0.21
CA PRO A 5 9.70 -22.91 -1.17
C PRO A 5 9.64 -23.53 -2.57
N GLU A 6 9.60 -24.86 -2.66
CA GLU A 6 9.54 -25.61 -3.93
C GLU A 6 8.24 -25.33 -4.65
N ALA A 7 7.13 -25.30 -3.92
CA ALA A 7 5.81 -24.98 -4.46
C ALA A 7 5.71 -23.52 -4.92
N ALA A 8 6.29 -22.58 -4.17
CA ALA A 8 6.36 -21.18 -4.59
C ALA A 8 7.20 -21.02 -5.87
N ARG A 9 8.37 -21.67 -5.93
CA ARG A 9 9.23 -21.67 -7.13
C ARG A 9 8.54 -22.30 -8.33
N PHE A 10 7.78 -23.38 -8.13
CA PHE A 10 7.00 -24.03 -9.18
C PHE A 10 6.03 -23.04 -9.85
N VAL A 11 5.29 -22.26 -9.06
CA VAL A 11 4.29 -21.29 -9.56
C VAL A 11 4.91 -20.02 -10.10
N LEU A 12 5.92 -19.47 -9.41
CA LEU A 12 6.45 -18.13 -9.71
C LEU A 12 7.62 -18.13 -10.69
N VAL A 13 8.29 -19.28 -10.90
CA VAL A 13 9.50 -19.39 -11.72
C VAL A 13 9.40 -20.53 -12.73
N THR A 14 9.39 -21.79 -12.26
CA THR A 14 9.56 -22.97 -13.14
C THR A 14 8.44 -23.10 -14.16
N HIS A 15 7.19 -22.92 -13.72
CA HIS A 15 6.00 -23.03 -14.57
C HIS A 15 5.19 -21.72 -14.59
N ALA A 16 5.85 -20.57 -14.43
CA ALA A 16 5.17 -19.27 -14.33
C ALA A 16 4.21 -18.97 -15.49
N HIS A 17 4.52 -19.47 -16.69
CA HIS A 17 3.68 -19.33 -17.88
C HIS A 17 2.35 -20.10 -17.81
N LEU A 18 2.23 -21.10 -16.92
CA LEU A 18 0.98 -21.84 -16.66
C LEU A 18 0.05 -21.09 -15.69
N PHE A 19 0.56 -20.07 -15.00
CA PHE A 19 -0.18 -19.34 -13.99
C PHE A 19 -0.48 -17.90 -14.42
N LYS A 20 -1.60 -17.38 -13.91
CA LYS A 20 -1.98 -15.99 -14.11
C LYS A 20 -2.50 -15.42 -12.79
N PRO A 21 -2.12 -14.19 -12.42
CA PRO A 21 -2.63 -13.58 -11.20
C PRO A 21 -4.15 -13.37 -11.32
N THR A 22 -4.89 -13.78 -10.31
CA THR A 22 -6.35 -13.62 -10.22
C THR A 22 -6.71 -13.10 -8.85
N TYR A 23 -7.71 -12.22 -8.79
CA TYR A 23 -8.16 -11.59 -7.56
C TYR A 23 -9.68 -11.63 -7.49
N PRO A 24 -10.29 -11.61 -6.29
CA PRO A 24 -11.72 -11.46 -6.16
C PRO A 24 -12.20 -10.14 -6.80
N LYS A 25 -13.34 -10.18 -7.51
CA LYS A 25 -13.95 -8.98 -8.14
C LYS A 25 -14.17 -7.83 -7.15
N SER A 26 -14.38 -8.15 -5.87
CA SER A 26 -14.51 -7.14 -4.82
C SER A 26 -13.24 -6.33 -4.60
N LYS A 27 -12.07 -6.95 -4.73
CA LYS A 27 -10.78 -6.27 -4.65
C LYS A 27 -10.54 -5.38 -5.86
N GLU A 28 -10.94 -5.86 -7.03
CA GLU A 28 -10.88 -5.11 -8.28
C GLU A 28 -11.75 -3.85 -8.25
N ARG A 29 -12.97 -3.97 -7.76
CA ARG A 29 -13.87 -2.82 -7.57
C ARG A 29 -13.29 -1.79 -6.60
N LEU A 30 -12.65 -2.23 -5.52
CA LEU A 30 -12.16 -1.36 -4.46
C LEU A 30 -10.85 -0.64 -4.84
N ILE A 31 -9.91 -1.34 -5.46
CA ILE A 31 -8.62 -0.72 -5.85
C ILE A 31 -8.71 -0.03 -7.21
N GLY A 32 -9.63 -0.47 -8.07
CA GLY A 32 -9.88 0.07 -9.39
C GLY A 32 -9.28 -0.79 -10.51
N PRO A 33 -9.96 -0.89 -11.66
CA PRO A 33 -9.61 -1.83 -12.74
C PRO A 33 -8.26 -1.49 -13.42
N HIS A 34 -7.75 -0.27 -13.23
CA HIS A 34 -6.48 0.18 -13.79
C HIS A 34 -5.26 -0.16 -12.92
N ALA A 35 -5.46 -0.77 -11.75
CA ALA A 35 -4.36 -1.14 -10.87
C ALA A 35 -3.42 -2.16 -11.53
N LEU A 36 -2.11 -1.99 -11.32
CA LEU A 36 -1.03 -2.73 -11.99
C LEU A 36 -1.29 -4.25 -12.04
N PHE A 37 -1.69 -4.84 -10.91
CA PHE A 37 -1.79 -6.29 -10.74
C PHE A 37 -3.03 -6.93 -11.39
N PHE A 38 -3.99 -6.14 -11.89
CA PHE A 38 -5.11 -6.66 -12.68
C PHE A 38 -4.76 -6.86 -14.17
N HIS A 39 -3.64 -6.29 -14.61
CA HIS A 39 -3.21 -6.35 -16.00
C HIS A 39 -2.28 -7.53 -16.28
N ARG A 40 -2.19 -7.92 -17.56
CA ARG A 40 -1.31 -9.00 -18.04
C ARG A 40 -0.60 -8.61 -19.33
N GLY A 41 0.38 -9.44 -19.72
CA GLY A 41 1.09 -9.33 -20.99
C GLY A 41 1.81 -7.99 -21.18
N GLY A 42 1.85 -7.51 -22.43
CA GLY A 42 2.58 -6.30 -22.80
C GLY A 42 2.12 -5.03 -22.07
N TYR A 43 0.82 -4.90 -21.78
CA TYR A 43 0.31 -3.73 -21.04
C TYR A 43 0.81 -3.71 -19.59
N HIS A 44 0.71 -4.84 -18.89
CA HIS A 44 1.31 -4.99 -17.56
C HIS A 44 2.82 -4.72 -17.56
N ALA A 45 3.55 -5.25 -18.55
CA ALA A 45 4.99 -5.03 -18.65
C ALA A 45 5.35 -3.53 -18.79
N ARG A 46 4.56 -2.75 -19.54
CA ARG A 46 4.74 -1.30 -19.65
C ARG A 46 4.45 -0.58 -18.34
N LEU A 47 3.29 -0.85 -17.71
CA LEU A 47 2.95 -0.25 -16.41
C LEU A 47 3.98 -0.58 -15.34
N ARG A 48 4.45 -1.83 -15.29
CA ARG A 48 5.47 -2.27 -14.33
C ARG A 48 6.76 -1.49 -14.50
N ARG A 49 7.23 -1.28 -15.74
CA ARG A 49 8.45 -0.48 -15.99
C ARG A 49 8.30 0.96 -15.50
N LEU A 50 7.14 1.59 -15.71
CA LEU A 50 6.87 2.94 -15.21
C LEU A 50 6.99 3.02 -13.69
N VAL A 51 6.35 2.08 -12.98
CA VAL A 51 6.42 2.02 -11.50
C VAL A 51 7.81 1.66 -11.01
N GLN A 52 8.54 0.76 -11.69
CA GLN A 52 9.90 0.37 -11.27
C GLN A 52 10.89 1.55 -11.29
N ASN A 53 10.73 2.49 -12.22
CA ASN A 53 11.63 3.65 -12.32
C ASN A 53 11.50 4.61 -11.12
N SER A 54 10.30 4.76 -10.54
CA SER A 54 10.14 5.56 -9.31
C SER A 54 10.77 4.89 -8.08
N LEU A 55 11.00 3.58 -8.14
CA LEU A 55 11.66 2.78 -7.10
C LEU A 55 13.14 2.49 -7.41
N ALA A 56 13.72 3.16 -8.41
CA ALA A 56 15.14 2.98 -8.73
C ALA A 56 16.03 3.50 -7.57
N PRO A 57 17.22 2.91 -7.33
CA PRO A 57 18.10 3.34 -6.24
C PRO A 57 18.42 4.83 -6.25
N GLN A 58 18.58 5.43 -7.43
CA GLN A 58 18.87 6.87 -7.57
C GLN A 58 17.69 7.76 -7.18
N THR A 59 16.45 7.28 -7.38
CA THR A 59 15.24 7.97 -6.95
C THR A 59 15.07 7.85 -5.43
N ILE A 60 15.17 6.63 -4.90
CA ILE A 60 15.01 6.36 -3.46
C ILE A 60 16.06 7.11 -2.63
N LYS A 61 17.32 7.17 -3.08
CA LYS A 61 18.39 7.88 -2.37
C LYS A 61 18.06 9.35 -2.08
N LYS A 62 17.33 10.00 -2.98
CA LYS A 62 16.93 11.41 -2.82
C LYS A 62 15.90 11.60 -1.71
N LEU A 63 15.12 10.57 -1.39
CA LEU A 63 14.11 10.59 -0.33
C LEU A 63 14.69 10.30 1.06
N ILE A 64 15.94 9.80 1.15
CA ILE A 64 16.54 9.38 2.42
C ILE A 64 16.53 10.51 3.47
N PRO A 65 16.95 11.76 3.17
CA PRO A 65 16.94 12.83 4.16
C PRO A 65 15.55 13.11 4.73
N ASP A 66 14.52 13.11 3.87
CA ASP A 66 13.14 13.36 4.28
C ASP A 66 12.57 12.19 5.09
N ILE A 67 12.84 10.95 4.66
CA ILE A 67 12.46 9.74 5.40
C ILE A 67 13.12 9.73 6.79
N GLN A 68 14.40 10.09 6.87
CA GLN A 68 15.12 10.24 8.13
C GLN A 68 14.48 11.32 9.01
N GLY A 69 14.12 12.47 8.44
CA GLY A 69 13.42 13.54 9.15
C GLY A 69 12.10 13.07 9.75
N ILE A 70 11.28 12.33 8.99
CA ILE A 70 10.02 11.76 9.48
C ILE A 70 10.29 10.77 10.62
N ALA A 71 11.28 9.88 10.46
CA ALA A 71 11.62 8.88 11.46
C ALA A 71 12.10 9.50 12.77
N VAL A 72 13.02 10.49 12.70
CA VAL A 72 13.53 11.21 13.87
C VAL A 72 12.41 11.96 14.58
N SER A 73 11.60 12.74 13.84
CA SER A 73 10.48 13.49 14.43
C SER A 73 9.46 12.57 15.11
N THR A 74 9.20 11.40 14.51
CA THR A 74 8.32 10.38 15.08
C THR A 74 8.90 9.85 16.41
N LEU A 75 10.18 9.48 16.45
CA LEU A 75 10.84 9.01 17.68
C LEU A 75 10.90 10.08 18.78
N GLU A 76 11.19 11.32 18.42
CA GLU A 76 11.18 12.47 19.34
C GLU A 76 9.79 12.67 19.94
N SER A 77 8.72 12.54 19.14
CA SER A 77 7.36 12.66 19.62
C SER A 77 6.99 11.57 20.64
N TRP A 78 7.48 10.35 20.44
CA TRP A 78 7.27 9.24 21.38
C TRP A 78 8.03 9.49 22.68
N ALA A 79 9.30 9.89 22.60
CA ALA A 79 10.14 10.20 23.75
C ALA A 79 9.56 11.35 24.58
N ALA A 80 9.05 12.40 23.91
CA ALA A 80 8.45 13.56 24.57
C ALA A 80 7.09 13.27 25.21
N SER A 81 6.35 12.24 24.75
CA SER A 81 5.02 11.93 25.26
C SER A 81 5.01 11.52 26.74
N GLY A 82 6.08 10.87 27.21
CA GLY A 82 6.16 10.26 28.55
C GLY A 82 5.13 9.14 28.78
N GLN A 83 4.43 8.68 27.74
CA GLN A 83 3.37 7.67 27.82
C GLN A 83 3.83 6.33 27.23
N VAL A 84 3.13 5.26 27.59
CA VAL A 84 3.26 3.97 26.92
C VAL A 84 2.75 4.10 25.48
N VAL A 85 3.59 3.79 24.51
CA VAL A 85 3.29 3.91 23.09
C VAL A 85 2.90 2.54 22.51
N ASN A 86 1.83 2.51 21.72
CA ASN A 86 1.51 1.34 20.90
C ASN A 86 2.30 1.39 19.58
N THR A 87 3.43 0.71 19.56
CA THR A 87 4.36 0.70 18.42
C THR A 87 3.72 0.18 17.13
N PHE A 88 2.72 -0.70 17.19
CA PHE A 88 2.01 -1.15 16.00
C PHE A 88 1.26 -0.01 15.30
N TYR A 89 0.53 0.82 16.06
CA TYR A 89 -0.17 1.97 15.47
C TYR A 89 0.79 3.03 14.98
N GLU A 90 1.85 3.30 15.74
CA GLU A 90 2.82 4.33 15.36
C GLU A 90 3.65 3.93 14.13
N MET A 91 4.04 2.66 13.99
CA MET A 91 4.70 2.18 12.78
C MET A 91 3.80 2.24 11.54
N LYS A 92 2.47 2.10 11.71
CA LYS A 92 1.52 2.30 10.60
C LYS A 92 1.45 3.76 10.16
N LYS A 93 1.46 4.71 11.10
CA LYS A 93 1.53 6.16 10.78
C LYS A 93 2.83 6.49 10.05
N LEU A 94 3.97 6.06 10.60
CA LEU A 94 5.28 6.24 9.98
C LEU A 94 5.32 5.69 8.54
N SER A 95 4.82 4.47 8.34
CA SER A 95 4.78 3.84 7.01
C SER A 95 3.85 4.58 6.04
N PHE A 96 2.72 5.11 6.54
CA PHE A 96 1.80 5.92 5.74
C PHE A 96 2.50 7.22 5.29
N ASP A 97 3.20 7.89 6.19
CA ASP A 97 3.86 9.17 5.92
C ASP A 97 4.98 9.04 4.90
N VAL A 98 5.81 8.01 5.06
CA VAL A 98 6.84 7.66 4.07
C VAL A 98 6.20 7.29 2.73
N GLY A 99 5.06 6.59 2.74
CA GLY A 99 4.30 6.26 1.54
C GLY A 99 3.77 7.49 0.80
N ILE A 100 3.17 8.45 1.53
CA ILE A 100 2.70 9.72 0.96
C ILE A 100 3.86 10.51 0.38
N LEU A 101 4.95 10.65 1.12
CA LEU A 101 6.16 11.31 0.64
C LEU A 101 6.67 10.65 -0.66
N SER A 102 6.69 9.32 -0.71
CA SER A 102 7.21 8.57 -1.87
C SER A 102 6.33 8.71 -3.13
N ILE A 103 5.02 8.90 -2.96
CA ILE A 103 4.06 8.95 -4.08
C ILE A 103 3.77 10.38 -4.51
N PHE A 104 3.59 11.29 -3.55
CA PHE A 104 3.10 12.65 -3.76
C PHE A 104 4.13 13.73 -3.42
N GLY A 105 5.27 13.37 -2.82
CA GLY A 105 6.21 14.34 -2.27
C GLY A 105 5.67 15.01 -1.01
N HIS A 106 6.11 16.24 -0.75
CA HIS A 106 5.58 17.02 0.36
C HIS A 106 4.14 17.46 0.09
N MET A 107 3.26 17.15 1.04
CA MET A 107 1.85 17.46 0.98
C MET A 107 1.46 18.35 2.16
N GLU A 108 0.52 19.26 1.92
CA GLU A 108 -0.07 20.06 2.99
C GLU A 108 -0.76 19.16 4.03
N ARG A 109 -0.65 19.53 5.31
CA ARG A 109 -1.18 18.75 6.42
C ARG A 109 -2.65 18.37 6.26
N GLY A 110 -3.51 19.33 5.91
CA GLY A 110 -4.96 19.09 5.78
C GLY A 110 -5.29 18.04 4.71
N PHE A 111 -4.62 18.09 3.56
CA PHE A 111 -4.77 17.07 2.51
C PHE A 111 -4.26 15.70 2.95
N ARG A 112 -3.12 15.65 3.67
CA ARG A 112 -2.58 14.40 4.20
C ARG A 112 -3.53 13.73 5.21
N GLU A 113 -4.12 14.51 6.12
CA GLU A 113 -5.07 14.01 7.12
C GLU A 113 -6.34 13.45 6.45
N MET A 114 -6.91 14.17 5.48
CA MET A 114 -8.04 13.69 4.69
C MET A 114 -7.71 12.39 3.94
N LEU A 115 -6.52 12.32 3.35
CA LEU A 115 -6.06 11.13 2.64
C LEU A 115 -5.85 9.94 3.59
N GLU A 116 -5.32 10.18 4.79
CA GLU A 116 -5.18 9.14 5.82
C GLU A 116 -6.54 8.57 6.25
N GLU A 117 -7.52 9.44 6.47
CA GLU A 117 -8.88 9.01 6.84
C GLU A 117 -9.49 8.12 5.75
N ASN A 118 -9.38 8.54 4.50
CA ASN A 118 -9.87 7.81 3.33
C ASN A 118 -9.10 6.48 3.14
N TYR A 119 -7.78 6.50 3.26
CA TYR A 119 -6.96 5.29 3.18
C TYR A 119 -7.33 4.27 4.26
N ARG A 120 -7.62 4.73 5.49
CA ARG A 120 -8.07 3.86 6.59
C ARG A 120 -9.41 3.19 6.27
N LYS A 121 -10.36 3.90 5.67
CA LYS A 121 -11.65 3.34 5.22
C LYS A 121 -11.40 2.26 4.15
N VAL A 122 -10.61 2.60 3.13
CA VAL A 122 -10.24 1.66 2.04
C VAL A 122 -9.54 0.42 2.58
N HIS A 123 -8.54 0.56 3.45
CA HIS A 123 -7.82 -0.56 4.05
C HIS A 123 -8.73 -1.47 4.90
N LYS A 124 -9.68 -0.89 5.64
CA LYS A 124 -10.65 -1.66 6.43
C LYS A 124 -11.60 -2.44 5.54
N GLY A 125 -12.15 -1.82 4.49
CA GLY A 125 -13.03 -2.49 3.53
C GLY A 125 -12.31 -3.50 2.65
N TYR A 126 -11.02 -3.28 2.36
CA TYR A 126 -10.19 -4.28 1.70
C TYR A 126 -10.14 -5.55 2.55
N ASN A 127 -9.91 -5.47 3.86
CA ASN A 127 -9.80 -6.64 4.73
C ASN A 127 -11.13 -7.16 5.30
N SER A 128 -12.28 -6.76 4.74
CA SER A 128 -13.60 -7.25 5.18
C SER A 128 -14.27 -8.16 4.15
N PHE A 129 -15.36 -8.82 4.54
CA PHE A 129 -16.26 -9.47 3.58
C PHE A 129 -16.81 -8.44 2.58
N PRO A 130 -17.00 -8.81 1.30
CA PRO A 130 -17.43 -7.89 0.25
C PRO A 130 -18.94 -7.64 0.28
N THR A 131 -19.48 -7.39 1.46
CA THR A 131 -20.90 -7.16 1.70
C THR A 131 -21.24 -5.71 1.37
N ASN A 132 -22.07 -5.48 0.36
CA ASN A 132 -22.49 -4.13 -0.03
C ASN A 132 -23.81 -3.75 0.68
N ILE A 133 -23.78 -3.66 2.00
CA ILE A 133 -24.90 -3.24 2.84
C ILE A 133 -24.49 -1.95 3.57
N PRO A 134 -25.39 -0.94 3.71
CA PRO A 134 -25.08 0.29 4.42
C PRO A 134 -24.44 0.07 5.79
N GLY A 135 -23.35 0.78 6.06
CA GLY A 135 -22.63 0.72 7.34
C GLY A 135 -21.57 -0.39 7.44
N THR A 136 -21.52 -1.32 6.48
CA THR A 136 -20.43 -2.30 6.42
C THR A 136 -19.11 -1.64 5.98
N ALA A 137 -17.98 -2.21 6.42
CA ALA A 137 -16.66 -1.69 6.05
C ALA A 137 -16.41 -1.69 4.53
N TYR A 138 -16.91 -2.71 3.83
CA TYR A 138 -16.78 -2.77 2.38
C TYR A 138 -17.60 -1.69 1.67
N GLN A 139 -18.87 -1.48 2.07
CA GLN A 139 -19.70 -0.41 1.52
C GLN A 139 -19.09 0.97 1.78
N GLN A 140 -18.57 1.22 2.99
CA GLN A 140 -17.88 2.49 3.29
C GLN A 140 -16.65 2.69 2.41
N ALA A 141 -15.86 1.64 2.15
CA ALA A 141 -14.63 1.74 1.37
C ALA A 141 -14.86 2.01 -0.12
N ILE A 142 -15.93 1.49 -0.72
CA ILE A 142 -16.25 1.70 -2.14
C ILE A 142 -16.98 3.04 -2.41
N LEU A 143 -17.25 3.81 -1.34
CA LEU A 143 -17.86 5.14 -1.39
C LEU A 143 -16.86 6.26 -1.06
N VAL A 144 -15.61 5.91 -0.73
CA VAL A 144 -14.49 6.86 -0.65
C VAL A 144 -14.20 7.41 -2.03
#